data_AF-A0A2D7F311-F1
#
_entry.id   AF-A0A2D7F311-F1
#
_cell.length_a   1.000
_cell.length_b   1.000
_cell.length_c   1.000
_cell.angle_alpha   90.00
_cell.angle_beta   90.00
_cell.angle_gamma   90.00
#
_symmetry.space_group_name_H-M   'P 1'
#
loop_
_entity.id
_entity.type
_entity.pdbx_description
1 polymer ?
#
loop_
_entity_poly.entity_id
_entity_poly.type
_entity_poly.pdbx_seq_one_letter_code
_entity_poly.pdbx_strand_id
1 'polypeptide(L)'
;MALEPGTGGALSGDFALPSFDARKTNLGMDIFDINDLEKKPQARRQLPPRYPAKAKASSIEGFVLAEFIVDQNGDVESVVVKDSSHSLFEAPTVDAIRNWVFTPGEKDGRKVRTRVRVKIPFTLQ
;
A
#
# COMPACT_ATOMS: atom_id res chain seq x y z
N MET A 1 65.93 -8.19 6.91
CA MET A 1 64.63 -7.59 6.60
C MET A 1 63.63 -8.70 6.33
N ALA A 2 62.48 -8.65 7.01
CA ALA A 2 61.29 -9.41 6.64
C ALA A 2 60.74 -8.89 5.31
N LEU A 3 59.99 -9.75 4.59
CA LEU A 3 58.63 -9.52 4.08
C LEU A 3 58.26 -10.64 3.10
N GLU A 4 57.26 -11.42 3.50
CA GLU A 4 56.55 -12.40 2.70
C GLU A 4 55.65 -11.69 1.67
N PRO A 5 55.49 -12.24 0.46
CA PRO A 5 54.22 -12.18 -0.26
C PRO A 5 53.67 -13.61 -0.36
N GLY A 6 52.51 -13.95 0.20
CA GLY A 6 51.27 -13.19 0.19
C GLY A 6 50.28 -13.93 -0.71
N THR A 7 49.53 -14.83 -0.09
CA THR A 7 48.37 -15.60 -0.57
C THR A 7 47.45 -14.85 -1.54
N GLY A 8 47.02 -15.54 -2.60
CA GLY A 8 45.96 -15.07 -3.50
C GLY A 8 45.25 -16.24 -4.19
N GLY A 9 44.76 -17.20 -3.41
CA GLY A 9 43.92 -18.29 -3.90
C GLY A 9 42.47 -17.83 -4.11
N ALA A 10 42.01 -18.00 -5.35
CA ALA A 10 40.67 -18.44 -5.76
C ALA A 10 39.46 -17.52 -5.45
N LEU A 11 38.65 -17.26 -6.49
CA LEU A 11 37.38 -17.98 -6.75
C LEU A 11 36.48 -17.13 -7.67
N SER A 12 36.14 -17.73 -8.80
CA SER A 12 34.83 -17.75 -9.45
C SER A 12 33.89 -16.57 -9.14
N GLY A 13 33.90 -15.56 -10.02
CA GLY A 13 32.82 -14.58 -10.11
C GLY A 13 31.63 -15.18 -10.86
N ASP A 14 30.74 -15.81 -10.11
CA ASP A 14 29.37 -16.12 -10.50
C ASP A 14 28.65 -14.80 -10.83
N PHE A 15 28.43 -14.53 -12.13
CA PHE A 15 27.63 -13.40 -12.60
C PHE A 15 26.15 -13.70 -12.38
N ALA A 16 25.72 -13.74 -11.11
CA ALA A 16 24.32 -13.65 -10.74
C ALA A 16 23.89 -12.19 -10.91
N LEU A 17 23.21 -11.89 -12.01
CA LEU A 17 22.46 -10.64 -12.14
C LEU A 17 21.42 -10.57 -11.01
N PRO A 18 21.41 -9.53 -10.17
CA PRO A 18 20.39 -9.38 -9.16
C PRO A 18 19.05 -9.12 -9.86
N SER A 19 18.10 -10.04 -9.68
CA SER A 19 16.69 -9.73 -9.86
C SER A 19 16.39 -8.47 -9.06
N PHE A 20 15.94 -7.43 -9.77
CA PHE A 20 15.44 -6.19 -9.21
C PHE A 20 14.18 -6.50 -8.39
N ASP A 21 14.37 -6.98 -7.17
CA ASP A 21 13.30 -7.10 -6.19
C ASP A 21 13.03 -5.71 -5.63
N ALA A 22 11.76 -5.32 -5.69
CA ALA A 22 11.26 -4.02 -5.32
C ALA A 22 11.90 -3.53 -4.03
N ARG A 23 12.40 -2.28 -4.02
CA ARG A 23 12.94 -1.59 -2.85
C ARG A 23 12.01 -1.78 -1.65
N LYS A 24 12.36 -2.78 -0.84
CA LYS A 24 11.86 -3.08 0.48
C LYS A 24 12.29 -1.92 1.37
N THR A 25 11.43 -0.92 1.48
CA THR A 25 11.59 0.14 2.48
C THR A 25 11.37 -0.52 3.84
N ASN A 26 12.48 -0.77 4.51
CA ASN A 26 12.61 -1.37 5.81
C ASN A 26 12.25 -0.34 6.90
N LEU A 27 11.20 -0.60 7.67
CA LEU A 27 10.96 -0.05 9.01
C LEU A 27 10.19 -1.13 9.78
N GLY A 28 10.74 -1.61 10.90
CA GLY A 28 10.24 -2.76 11.70
C GLY A 28 8.81 -2.63 12.22
N MET A 29 7.84 -2.84 11.33
CA MET A 29 6.42 -2.99 11.61
C MET A 29 5.89 -3.90 10.49
N ASP A 30 5.59 -5.16 10.82
CA ASP A 30 5.15 -6.17 9.85
C ASP A 30 3.82 -5.78 9.20
N ILE A 31 3.91 -5.01 8.11
CA ILE A 31 2.79 -4.63 7.26
C ILE A 31 2.67 -5.70 6.20
N PHE A 32 1.64 -6.54 6.31
CA PHE A 32 1.40 -7.62 5.35
C PHE A 32 0.61 -7.11 4.13
N ASP A 33 0.95 -7.63 2.96
CA ASP A 33 0.20 -7.37 1.73
C ASP A 33 -1.02 -8.30 1.65
N ILE A 34 -2.11 -7.84 1.01
CA ILE A 34 -3.38 -8.58 0.97
C ILE A 34 -3.23 -10.00 0.36
N ASN A 35 -2.20 -10.19 -0.47
CA ASN A 35 -1.91 -11.44 -1.17
C ASN A 35 -1.27 -12.50 -0.26
N ASP A 36 -0.67 -12.08 0.86
CA ASP A 36 0.07 -12.94 1.79
C ASP A 36 -0.78 -13.35 3.03
N LEU A 37 -2.07 -12.97 3.03
CA LEU A 37 -3.01 -13.24 4.11
C LEU A 37 -3.87 -14.46 3.83
N GLU A 38 -4.00 -15.32 4.83
CA GLU A 38 -4.92 -16.46 4.81
C GLU A 38 -6.37 -15.99 4.80
N LYS A 39 -6.65 -14.92 5.57
CA LYS A 39 -7.96 -14.26 5.59
C LYS A 39 -7.84 -12.82 5.14
N LYS A 40 -8.37 -12.55 3.96
CA LYS A 40 -8.30 -11.23 3.32
C LYS A 40 -9.16 -10.21 4.06
N PRO A 41 -8.69 -8.97 4.24
CA PRO A 41 -9.52 -7.92 4.80
C PRO A 41 -10.70 -7.65 3.87
N GLN A 42 -11.90 -7.93 4.33
CA GLN A 42 -13.13 -7.63 3.59
C GLN A 42 -13.65 -6.27 4.01
N ALA A 43 -14.04 -5.45 3.05
CA ALA A 43 -14.60 -4.17 3.36
C ALA A 43 -16.03 -4.34 3.90
N ARG A 44 -16.18 -4.21 5.22
CA ARG A 44 -17.45 -4.37 5.91
C ARG A 44 -18.39 -3.19 5.66
N ARG A 45 -17.81 -1.99 5.57
CA ARG A 45 -18.54 -0.75 5.28
C ARG A 45 -17.68 0.13 4.36
N GLN A 46 -18.11 0.23 3.11
CA GLN A 46 -17.51 1.11 2.10
C GLN A 46 -18.51 2.22 1.79
N LEU A 47 -18.34 3.37 2.44
CA LEU A 47 -19.13 4.55 2.11
C LEU A 47 -18.49 5.21 0.89
N PRO A 48 -19.14 5.23 -0.28
CA PRO A 48 -18.54 5.83 -1.46
C PRO A 48 -18.16 7.29 -1.17
N PRO A 49 -17.00 7.76 -1.65
CA PRO A 49 -16.58 9.14 -1.40
C PRO A 49 -17.59 10.13 -1.94
N ARG A 50 -17.92 11.11 -1.11
CA ARG A 50 -18.89 12.13 -1.50
C ARG A 50 -18.29 12.95 -2.63
N TYR A 51 -18.94 12.89 -3.79
CA TYR A 51 -18.50 13.61 -4.96
C TYR A 51 -18.52 15.13 -4.68
N PRO A 52 -17.39 15.84 -4.77
CA PRO A 52 -17.35 17.25 -4.43
C PRO A 52 -18.15 18.06 -5.46
N ALA A 53 -18.99 18.98 -4.98
CA ALA A 53 -19.85 19.80 -5.84
C ALA A 53 -19.05 20.59 -6.90
N LYS A 54 -17.82 21.00 -6.59
CA LYS A 54 -16.90 21.66 -7.54
C LYS A 54 -16.51 20.76 -8.70
N ALA A 55 -16.18 19.49 -8.44
CA ALA A 55 -15.87 18.54 -9.51
C ALA A 55 -17.11 18.19 -10.32
N LYS A 56 -18.27 18.09 -9.67
CA LYS A 56 -19.54 17.80 -10.35
C LYS A 56 -19.94 18.96 -11.27
N ALA A 57 -19.78 20.19 -10.79
CA ALA A 57 -20.05 21.40 -11.58
C ALA A 57 -19.07 21.59 -12.75
N SER A 58 -17.87 21.02 -12.64
CA SER A 58 -16.82 21.11 -13.66
C SER A 58 -16.75 19.87 -14.55
N SER A 59 -17.68 18.91 -14.39
CA SER A 59 -17.70 17.61 -15.08
C SER A 59 -16.34 16.91 -15.13
N ILE A 60 -15.57 16.98 -14.04
CA ILE A 60 -14.21 16.42 -13.99
C ILE A 60 -14.32 14.94 -13.66
N GLU A 61 -13.85 14.06 -14.53
CA GLU A 61 -13.77 12.63 -14.24
C GLU A 61 -12.34 12.21 -13.98
N GLY A 62 -12.15 11.06 -13.34
CA GLY A 62 -10.82 10.55 -13.10
C GLY A 62 -10.79 9.37 -12.15
N PHE A 63 -9.68 9.24 -11.44
CA PHE A 63 -9.49 8.19 -10.45
C PHE A 63 -8.63 8.69 -9.29
N VAL A 64 -8.73 8.03 -8.14
CA VAL A 64 -7.85 8.23 -7.00
C VAL A 64 -7.33 6.89 -6.54
N LEU A 65 -6.01 6.74 -6.53
CA LEU A 65 -5.30 5.63 -5.93
C LEU A 65 -4.91 6.01 -4.51
N ALA A 66 -5.58 5.41 -3.54
CA ALA A 66 -5.29 5.59 -2.13
C ALA A 66 -4.69 4.30 -1.54
N GLU A 67 -3.70 4.49 -0.67
CA GLU A 67 -3.09 3.44 0.14
C GLU A 67 -3.40 3.74 1.60
N PHE A 68 -3.82 2.73 2.35
CA PHE A 68 -4.07 2.84 3.79
C PHE A 68 -3.74 1.53 4.49
N ILE A 69 -3.63 1.59 5.81
CA ILE A 69 -3.34 0.43 6.65
C ILE A 69 -4.62 0.07 7.41
N VAL A 70 -5.05 -1.18 7.30
CA VAL A 70 -6.13 -1.72 8.12
C VAL A 70 -5.51 -2.34 9.35
N ASP A 71 -5.87 -1.84 10.54
CA ASP A 71 -5.41 -2.38 11.81
C ASP A 71 -6.09 -3.72 12.16
N GLN A 72 -5.60 -4.42 13.17
CA GLN A 72 -6.21 -5.64 13.73
C GLN A 72 -7.65 -5.46 14.22
N ASN A 73 -8.12 -4.23 14.43
CA ASN A 73 -9.51 -3.93 14.75
C ASN A 73 -10.41 -3.78 13.51
N GLY A 74 -9.82 -3.68 12.32
CA GLY A 74 -10.55 -3.39 11.09
C GLY A 74 -10.73 -1.90 10.81
N ASP A 75 -10.13 -1.04 11.63
CA ASP A 75 -10.11 0.41 11.42
C ASP A 75 -9.02 0.81 10.42
N VAL A 76 -9.23 1.95 9.75
CA VAL A 76 -8.34 2.44 8.70
C VAL A 76 -7.40 3.50 9.26
N GLU A 77 -6.12 3.17 9.34
CA GLU A 77 -5.05 4.07 9.73
C GLU A 77 -4.14 4.45 8.55
N SER A 78 -3.38 5.54 8.71
CA SER A 78 -2.34 5.97 7.76
C SER A 78 -2.83 6.05 6.31
N VAL A 79 -3.92 6.78 6.07
CA VAL A 79 -4.44 7.02 4.71
C VAL A 79 -3.52 7.97 3.95
N VAL A 80 -3.00 7.51 2.82
CA VAL A 80 -2.09 8.23 1.94
C VAL A 80 -2.59 8.11 0.50
N VAL A 81 -2.79 9.24 -0.18
CA VAL A 81 -3.05 9.22 -1.63
C VAL A 81 -1.73 9.00 -2.34
N LYS A 82 -1.66 7.97 -3.19
CA LYS A 82 -0.47 7.67 -4.01
C LYS A 82 -0.53 8.32 -5.37
N ASP A 83 -1.73 8.34 -5.96
CA ASP A 83 -1.96 8.90 -7.27
C ASP A 83 -3.40 9.43 -7.33
N SER A 84 -3.61 10.55 -8.00
CA SER A 84 -4.94 11.07 -8.19
C SER A 84 -5.00 11.84 -9.50
N SER A 85 -6.12 11.70 -10.21
CA SER A 85 -6.36 12.44 -11.44
C SER A 85 -6.54 13.93 -11.17
N HIS A 86 -7.04 14.29 -9.98
CA HIS A 86 -7.18 15.68 -9.56
C HIS A 86 -7.21 15.78 -8.04
N SER A 87 -6.54 16.82 -7.52
CA SER A 87 -6.49 17.13 -6.08
C SER A 87 -7.86 17.41 -5.44
N LEU A 88 -8.86 17.77 -6.24
CA LEU A 88 -10.25 17.96 -5.80
C LEU A 88 -10.87 16.67 -5.26
N PHE A 89 -10.41 15.49 -5.72
CA PHE A 89 -10.91 14.19 -5.27
C PHE A 89 -10.16 13.66 -4.06
N GLU A 90 -8.95 14.14 -3.78
CA GLU A 90 -8.11 13.62 -2.70
C GLU A 90 -8.77 13.83 -1.33
N ALA A 91 -9.19 15.05 -1.03
CA ALA A 91 -9.84 15.38 0.24
C ALA A 91 -11.11 14.55 0.51
N PRO A 92 -12.12 14.50 -0.39
CA PRO A 92 -13.31 13.67 -0.15
C PRO A 92 -13.02 12.17 -0.17
N THR A 93 -12.01 11.72 -0.92
CA THR A 93 -11.57 10.32 -0.87
C THR A 93 -10.98 9.97 0.48
N VAL A 94 -10.06 10.78 1.02
CA VAL A 94 -9.44 10.53 2.32
C VAL A 94 -10.50 10.55 3.43
N ASP A 95 -11.41 11.52 3.41
CA ASP A 95 -12.51 11.60 4.38
C ASP A 95 -13.40 10.34 4.33
N ALA A 96 -13.75 9.88 3.14
CA ALA A 96 -14.57 8.68 2.99
C ALA A 96 -13.84 7.41 3.45
N ILE A 97 -12.57 7.25 3.06
CA ILE A 97 -11.73 6.10 3.44
C ILE A 97 -11.56 6.04 4.97
N ARG A 98 -11.43 7.17 5.65
CA ARG A 98 -11.40 7.23 7.13
C ARG A 98 -12.69 6.73 7.77
N ASN A 99 -13.83 6.83 7.07
CA ASN A 99 -15.11 6.33 7.53
C ASN A 99 -15.37 4.87 7.10
N TRP A 100 -14.45 4.27 6.34
CA TRP A 100 -14.56 2.88 5.94
C TRP A 100 -14.22 1.97 7.11
N VAL A 101 -14.93 0.85 7.16
CA VAL A 101 -14.65 -0.21 8.13
C VAL A 101 -14.31 -1.46 7.35
N PHE A 102 -13.16 -2.02 7.64
CA PHE A 102 -12.70 -3.27 7.06
C PHE A 102 -12.74 -4.37 8.13
N THR A 103 -12.72 -5.60 7.68
CA THR A 103 -12.39 -6.75 8.51
C THR A 103 -10.86 -6.82 8.56
N PRO A 104 -10.23 -6.99 9.72
CA PRO A 104 -8.79 -7.13 9.82
C PRO A 104 -8.29 -8.33 9.02
N GLY A 105 -7.07 -8.21 8.48
CA GLY A 105 -6.36 -9.35 7.94
C GLY A 105 -6.02 -10.35 9.04
N GLU A 106 -6.11 -11.64 8.73
CA GLU A 106 -5.72 -12.71 9.65
C GLU A 106 -4.64 -13.54 8.98
N LYS A 107 -3.53 -13.73 9.70
CA LYS A 107 -2.41 -14.56 9.29
C LYS A 107 -2.02 -15.48 10.45
N ASP A 108 -2.00 -16.79 10.21
CA ASP A 108 -1.64 -17.77 11.24
C ASP A 108 -2.55 -17.69 12.50
N GLY A 109 -3.85 -17.42 12.29
CA GLY A 109 -4.82 -17.18 13.37
C GLY A 109 -4.61 -15.89 14.17
N ARG A 110 -3.66 -15.03 13.79
CA ARG A 110 -3.41 -13.72 14.42
C ARG A 110 -3.89 -12.60 13.53
N LYS A 111 -4.56 -11.62 14.13
CA LYS A 111 -4.96 -10.39 13.44
C LYS A 111 -3.72 -9.54 13.17
N VAL A 112 -3.50 -9.20 11.91
CA VAL A 112 -2.31 -8.46 11.47
C VAL A 112 -2.68 -7.17 10.75
N ARG A 113 -1.79 -6.18 10.89
CA ARG A 113 -1.93 -4.92 10.16
C ARG A 113 -1.68 -5.16 8.68
N THR A 114 -2.63 -4.76 7.87
CA THR A 114 -2.60 -5.04 6.43
C THR A 114 -2.56 -3.74 5.66
N ARG A 115 -1.62 -3.61 4.73
CA ARG A 115 -1.65 -2.49 3.79
C ARG A 115 -2.61 -2.83 2.66
N VAL A 116 -3.54 -1.91 2.42
CA VAL A 116 -4.54 -2.00 1.36
C VAL A 116 -4.33 -0.84 0.40
N ARG A 117 -4.38 -1.14 -0.90
CA ARG A 117 -4.37 -0.15 -1.97
C ARG A 117 -5.67 -0.26 -2.74
N VAL A 118 -6.39 0.86 -2.86
CA VAL A 118 -7.65 0.94 -3.58
C VAL A 118 -7.55 1.98 -4.67
N LYS A 119 -7.99 1.63 -5.87
CA LYS A 119 -8.22 2.58 -6.96
C LYS A 119 -9.72 2.87 -7.03
N ILE A 120 -10.11 4.10 -6.74
CA ILE A 120 -11.49 4.55 -6.79
C ILE A 120 -11.68 5.34 -8.10
N PRO A 121 -12.45 4.82 -9.07
CA PRO A 121 -12.84 5.61 -10.24
C PRO A 121 -13.90 6.64 -9.84
N PHE A 122 -13.72 7.87 -10.31
CA PHE A 122 -14.69 8.96 -10.22
C PHE A 122 -15.25 9.23 -11.61
N THR A 123 -16.38 8.62 -11.90
CA THR A 123 -17.13 8.83 -13.15
C THR A 123 -18.39 9.64 -12.85
N LEU A 124 -18.74 10.59 -13.71
CA LEU A 124 -20.07 11.20 -13.65
C LEU A 124 -21.05 10.21 -14.28
N GLN A 125 -22.00 9.73 -13.47
CA GLN A 125 -23.16 8.96 -13.94
C GLN A 125 -24.25 9.91 -14.40
#